data_AF-A0A958UXU7-F1
#
_entry.id   AF-A0A958UXU7-F1
#
_cell.length_a   1.000
_cell.length_b   1.000
_cell.length_c   1.000
_cell.angle_alpha   90.00
_cell.angle_beta   90.00
_cell.angle_gamma   90.00
#
_symmetry.space_group_name_H-M   'P 1'
#
loop_
_entity.id
_entity.type
_entity.pdbx_description
1 polymer ?
#
loop_
_entity_poly.entity_id
_entity_poly.type
_entity_poly.pdbx_seq_one_letter_code
_entity_poly.pdbx_strand_id
1 'polypeptide(L)'
;MKKILGVVMVIALLSCNNVKKPKKPDNLISKKDMVNILLDISLLKSSEGVSKAKLENNGYTSESYIFKRHNIDSVQFALSNEYYSYDLNTYLEIYQKVEDSLKKLKTYYEEKKQDEIQDKKRKDSIKKLRPNDKIQPEKKQRDSMKLIDPVNSSNPEEQPLEAF
;
A
#
# COMPACT_ATOMS: atom_id res chain seq x y z
N MET A 1 -15.45 -49.09 -22.88
CA MET A 1 -15.35 -47.68 -23.32
C MET A 1 -16.71 -47.00 -23.49
N LYS A 2 -17.66 -47.53 -24.30
CA LYS A 2 -19.00 -46.92 -24.51
C LYS A 2 -19.82 -46.69 -23.23
N LYS A 3 -19.74 -47.62 -22.25
CA LYS A 3 -20.43 -47.48 -20.95
C LYS A 3 -19.84 -46.36 -20.07
N ILE A 4 -18.52 -46.16 -20.12
CA ILE A 4 -17.84 -45.08 -19.39
C ILE A 4 -18.22 -43.73 -20.01
N LEU A 5 -18.28 -43.65 -21.35
CA LEU A 5 -18.73 -42.44 -22.05
C LEU A 5 -20.16 -42.04 -21.66
N GLY A 6 -21.06 -43.02 -21.52
CA GLY A 6 -22.43 -42.79 -21.04
C GLY A 6 -22.47 -42.25 -19.60
N VAL A 7 -21.66 -42.81 -18.69
CA VAL A 7 -21.59 -42.36 -17.29
C VAL A 7 -21.04 -40.93 -17.18
N VAL A 8 -19.98 -40.60 -17.94
CA VAL A 8 -19.41 -39.24 -17.99
C VAL A 8 -20.45 -38.23 -18.50
N MET A 9 -21.24 -38.61 -19.51
CA MET A 9 -22.27 -37.73 -20.07
C MET A 9 -23.42 -37.47 -19.08
N VAL A 10 -23.83 -38.47 -18.30
CA VAL A 10 -24.84 -38.29 -17.24
C VAL A 10 -24.31 -37.40 -16.11
N ILE A 11 -23.06 -37.58 -15.69
CA ILE A 11 -22.42 -36.72 -14.66
C ILE A 11 -22.30 -35.27 -15.17
N ALA A 12 -21.99 -35.07 -16.45
CA ALA A 12 -21.93 -33.74 -17.06
C ALA A 12 -23.29 -33.04 -17.05
N LEU A 13 -24.40 -33.74 -17.30
CA LEU A 13 -25.75 -33.17 -17.27
C LEU A 13 -26.22 -32.80 -15.85
N LEU A 14 -25.67 -33.44 -14.82
CA LEU A 14 -25.97 -33.12 -13.41
C LEU A 14 -25.15 -31.94 -12.85
N SER A 15 -24.18 -31.42 -13.61
CA SER A 15 -23.28 -30.33 -13.15
C SER A 15 -23.90 -28.93 -13.22
N CYS A 16 -25.18 -28.82 -13.59
CA CYS A 16 -25.88 -27.54 -13.67
C CYS A 16 -26.18 -27.00 -12.26
N ASN A 17 -25.23 -26.28 -11.68
CA ASN A 17 -25.39 -25.61 -10.39
C ASN A 17 -26.22 -24.34 -10.57
N ASN A 18 -27.44 -24.34 -10.03
CA ASN A 18 -28.23 -23.12 -9.88
C ASN A 18 -27.54 -22.19 -8.87
N VAL A 19 -26.85 -21.17 -9.37
CA VAL A 19 -26.17 -20.15 -8.54
C VAL A 19 -27.24 -19.28 -7.87
N LYS A 20 -27.57 -19.61 -6.63
CA LYS A 20 -28.48 -18.80 -5.81
C LYS A 20 -27.77 -17.52 -5.39
N LYS A 21 -28.49 -16.40 -5.41
CA LYS A 21 -27.99 -15.13 -4.90
C LYS A 21 -27.59 -15.29 -3.41
N PRO A 22 -26.36 -14.97 -3.02
CA PRO A 22 -25.95 -14.99 -1.63
C PRO A 22 -26.77 -13.96 -0.84
N LYS A 23 -27.10 -14.30 0.41
CA LYS A 23 -27.73 -13.34 1.32
C LYS A 23 -26.72 -12.22 1.61
N LYS A 24 -27.23 -10.98 1.71
CA LYS A 24 -26.40 -9.85 2.11
C LYS A 24 -25.91 -10.06 3.55
N PRO A 25 -24.60 -10.08 3.83
CA PRO A 25 -24.08 -10.17 5.19
C PRO A 25 -24.43 -8.91 6.00
N ASP A 26 -24.69 -9.07 7.30
CA ASP A 26 -24.99 -7.94 8.19
C ASP A 26 -23.79 -7.00 8.36
N ASN A 27 -22.59 -7.58 8.36
CA ASN A 27 -21.31 -6.89 8.44
C ASN A 27 -20.63 -6.74 7.06
N LEU A 28 -21.41 -6.55 5.99
CA LEU A 28 -20.88 -6.38 4.63
C LEU A 28 -19.85 -5.24 4.58
N ILE A 29 -18.63 -5.56 4.14
CA ILE A 29 -17.57 -4.59 3.86
C ILE A 29 -18.06 -3.65 2.76
N SER A 30 -17.93 -2.34 2.93
CA SER A 30 -18.39 -1.38 1.93
C SER A 30 -17.60 -1.54 0.61
N LYS A 31 -18.20 -1.18 -0.54
CA LYS A 31 -17.49 -1.22 -1.83
C LYS A 31 -16.16 -0.44 -1.78
N LYS A 32 -16.15 0.71 -1.10
CA LYS A 32 -14.96 1.55 -0.96
C LYS A 32 -13.88 0.85 -0.13
N ASP A 33 -14.26 0.26 1.00
CA ASP A 33 -13.31 -0.43 1.87
C ASP A 33 -12.79 -1.70 1.20
N MET A 34 -13.64 -2.43 0.46
CA MET A 34 -13.23 -3.58 -0.34
C MET A 34 -12.17 -3.21 -1.39
N VAL A 35 -12.31 -2.05 -2.06
CA VAL A 35 -11.26 -1.53 -2.96
C VAL A 35 -9.95 -1.31 -2.20
N ASN A 36 -9.98 -0.69 -1.03
CA ASN A 36 -8.78 -0.42 -0.24
C ASN A 36 -8.11 -1.72 0.25
N ILE A 37 -8.91 -2.69 0.69
CA ILE A 37 -8.45 -4.02 1.14
C ILE A 37 -7.75 -4.75 -0.02
N LEU A 38 -8.40 -4.82 -1.19
CA LEU A 38 -7.85 -5.50 -2.36
C LEU A 38 -6.61 -4.80 -2.91
N LEU A 39 -6.55 -3.47 -2.82
CA LEU A 39 -5.36 -2.69 -3.15
C LEU A 39 -4.20 -3.06 -2.24
N ASP A 40 -4.40 -3.08 -0.92
CA ASP A 40 -3.36 -3.45 0.03
C ASP A 40 -2.92 -4.91 -0.12
N ILE A 41 -3.85 -5.84 -0.40
CA ILE A 41 -3.52 -7.24 -0.73
C ILE A 41 -2.63 -7.29 -1.96
N SER A 42 -2.95 -6.53 -3.00
CA SER A 42 -2.19 -6.51 -4.26
C SER A 42 -0.78 -5.93 -4.08
N LEU A 43 -0.65 -4.86 -3.30
CA LEU A 43 0.64 -4.27 -2.95
C LEU A 43 1.48 -5.23 -2.12
N LEU A 44 0.88 -5.86 -1.10
CA LEU A 44 1.58 -6.78 -0.23
C LEU A 44 2.10 -8.00 -1.01
N LYS A 45 1.27 -8.59 -1.89
CA LYS A 45 1.65 -9.67 -2.80
C LYS A 45 2.78 -9.28 -3.74
N SER A 46 2.78 -8.04 -4.23
CA SER A 46 3.84 -7.53 -5.11
C SER A 46 5.16 -7.28 -4.38
N SER A 47 5.13 -7.22 -3.04
CA SER A 47 6.29 -7.01 -2.16
C SER A 47 6.82 -8.30 -1.51
N GLU A 48 6.44 -9.47 -2.06
CA GLU A 48 6.86 -10.78 -1.55
C GLU A 48 8.39 -10.89 -1.44
N GLY A 49 8.86 -11.48 -0.33
CA GLY A 49 10.27 -11.56 0.05
C GLY A 49 10.60 -10.64 1.22
N VAL A 50 10.89 -9.36 0.97
CA VAL A 50 11.39 -8.42 2.00
C VAL A 50 10.31 -8.05 3.01
N SER A 51 9.13 -7.63 2.53
CA SER A 51 8.03 -7.21 3.40
C SER A 51 7.42 -8.39 4.14
N LYS A 52 7.30 -9.54 3.46
CA LYS A 52 6.77 -10.77 4.05
C LYS A 52 7.63 -11.25 5.22
N ALA A 53 8.95 -11.34 5.04
CA ALA A 53 9.86 -11.73 6.12
C ALA A 53 9.79 -10.76 7.31
N LYS A 54 9.67 -9.45 7.05
CA LYS A 54 9.50 -8.44 8.13
C LYS A 54 8.19 -8.66 8.89
N LEU A 55 7.07 -8.96 8.22
CA LEU A 55 5.79 -9.23 8.88
C LEU A 55 5.83 -10.51 9.70
N GLU A 56 6.37 -11.60 9.13
CA GLU A 56 6.47 -12.90 9.78
C GLU A 56 7.36 -12.84 11.03
N ASN A 57 8.49 -12.12 10.97
CA ASN A 57 9.35 -11.88 12.14
C ASN A 57 8.65 -11.12 13.27
N ASN A 58 7.61 -10.33 12.95
CA ASN A 58 6.78 -9.62 13.92
C ASN A 58 5.53 -10.44 14.34
N GLY A 59 5.45 -11.72 13.94
CA GLY A 59 4.36 -12.62 14.31
C GLY A 59 3.08 -12.46 13.49
N TYR A 60 3.12 -11.78 12.35
CA TYR A 60 1.96 -11.62 11.46
C TYR A 60 2.12 -12.41 10.17
N THR A 61 1.04 -13.08 9.75
CA THR A 61 0.89 -13.47 8.34
C THR A 61 0.41 -12.29 7.51
N SER A 62 0.65 -12.31 6.21
CA SER A 62 0.18 -11.29 5.27
C SER A 62 -1.33 -11.05 5.41
N GLU A 63 -2.13 -12.10 5.48
CA GLU A 63 -3.59 -12.03 5.64
C GLU A 63 -3.98 -11.41 6.98
N SER A 64 -3.36 -11.86 8.08
CA SER A 64 -3.66 -11.34 9.42
C SER A 64 -3.33 -9.86 9.55
N TYR A 65 -2.26 -9.41 8.89
CA TYR A 65 -1.87 -8.01 8.86
C TYR A 65 -2.91 -7.15 8.13
N ILE A 66 -3.38 -7.60 6.95
CA ILE A 66 -4.42 -6.91 6.19
C ILE A 66 -5.72 -6.82 6.98
N PHE A 67 -6.17 -7.92 7.56
CA PHE A 67 -7.41 -7.98 8.33
C PHE A 67 -7.36 -7.06 9.55
N LYS A 68 -6.23 -7.06 10.28
CA LYS A 68 -6.00 -6.15 11.40
C LYS A 68 -6.00 -4.69 10.97
N ARG A 69 -5.33 -4.36 9.85
CA ARG A 69 -5.23 -2.99 9.33
C ARG A 69 -6.58 -2.41 8.94
N HIS A 70 -7.47 -3.24 8.40
CA HIS A 70 -8.81 -2.83 7.96
C HIS A 70 -9.90 -3.07 9.00
N ASN A 71 -9.55 -3.56 10.19
CA ASN A 71 -10.48 -3.91 11.27
C ASN A 71 -11.61 -4.85 10.81
N ILE A 72 -11.23 -5.90 10.09
CA ILE A 72 -12.13 -6.97 9.61
C ILE A 72 -11.60 -8.33 10.04
N ASP A 73 -12.43 -9.36 9.94
CA ASP A 73 -12.01 -10.75 10.08
C ASP A 73 -12.10 -11.53 8.75
N SER A 74 -11.57 -12.75 8.75
CA SER A 74 -11.53 -13.62 7.57
C SER A 74 -12.91 -14.04 7.08
N VAL A 75 -13.86 -14.22 8.00
CA VAL A 75 -15.23 -14.63 7.70
C VAL A 75 -16.00 -13.47 7.06
N GLN A 76 -15.88 -12.28 7.64
CA GLN A 76 -16.43 -11.04 7.09
C GLN A 76 -15.90 -10.77 5.69
N PHE A 77 -14.59 -10.92 5.46
CA PHE A 77 -14.01 -10.79 4.14
C PHE A 77 -14.57 -11.83 3.17
N ALA A 78 -14.59 -13.11 3.54
CA ALA A 78 -15.07 -14.19 2.69
C ALA A 78 -16.54 -13.99 2.28
N LEU A 79 -17.42 -13.67 3.23
CA LEU A 79 -18.83 -13.43 2.98
C LEU A 79 -19.07 -12.18 2.13
N SER A 80 -18.29 -11.12 2.37
CA SER A 80 -18.39 -9.89 1.56
C SER A 80 -17.89 -10.13 0.13
N ASN A 81 -16.80 -10.88 -0.03
CA ASN A 81 -16.26 -11.27 -1.31
C ASN A 81 -17.24 -12.14 -2.10
N GLU A 82 -17.84 -13.14 -1.44
CA GLU A 82 -18.90 -13.98 -2.02
C GLU A 82 -20.09 -13.11 -2.49
N TYR A 83 -20.57 -12.20 -1.64
CA TYR A 83 -21.66 -11.29 -1.96
C TYR A 83 -21.40 -10.44 -3.21
N TYR A 84 -20.20 -9.85 -3.32
CA TYR A 84 -19.84 -9.03 -4.48
C TYR A 84 -19.57 -9.86 -5.74
N SER A 85 -19.00 -11.07 -5.60
CA SER A 85 -18.69 -11.93 -6.73
C SER A 85 -19.92 -12.46 -7.48
N TYR A 86 -21.11 -12.42 -6.85
CA TYR A 86 -22.35 -12.85 -7.48
C TYR A 86 -22.80 -11.92 -8.62
N ASP A 87 -22.63 -10.61 -8.46
CA ASP A 87 -22.88 -9.65 -9.53
C ASP A 87 -21.57 -9.25 -10.20
N LEU A 88 -21.28 -9.89 -11.33
CA LEU A 88 -20.03 -9.70 -12.04
C LEU A 88 -19.75 -8.23 -12.39
N ASN A 89 -20.78 -7.45 -12.73
CA ASN A 89 -20.60 -6.04 -13.05
C ASN A 89 -20.11 -5.24 -11.84
N THR A 90 -20.76 -5.41 -10.67
CA THR A 90 -20.30 -4.81 -9.42
C THR A 90 -18.87 -5.26 -9.06
N TYR A 91 -18.55 -6.53 -9.25
CA TYR A 91 -17.23 -7.05 -8.92
C TYR A 91 -16.15 -6.44 -9.83
N LEU A 92 -16.42 -6.35 -11.14
CA LEU A 92 -15.54 -5.70 -12.10
C LEU A 92 -15.33 -4.22 -11.77
N GLU A 93 -16.36 -3.48 -11.36
CA GLU A 93 -16.21 -2.09 -10.91
C GLU A 93 -15.25 -1.95 -9.72
N ILE A 94 -15.28 -2.89 -8.77
CA ILE A 94 -14.36 -2.90 -7.63
C ILE A 94 -12.92 -3.10 -8.13
N TYR A 95 -12.68 -4.10 -8.99
CA TYR A 95 -11.33 -4.37 -9.51
C TYR A 95 -10.81 -3.26 -10.42
N GLN A 96 -11.66 -2.64 -11.24
CA GLN A 96 -11.29 -1.47 -12.04
C GLN A 96 -10.79 -0.32 -11.16
N LYS A 97 -11.47 -0.05 -10.04
CA LYS A 97 -11.01 0.97 -9.07
C LYS A 97 -9.69 0.60 -8.40
N VAL A 98 -9.45 -0.69 -8.14
CA VAL A 98 -8.15 -1.17 -7.64
C VAL A 98 -7.06 -0.91 -8.67
N GLU A 99 -7.29 -1.28 -9.94
CA GLU A 99 -6.36 -1.05 -11.04
C GLU A 99 -6.06 0.45 -11.24
N ASP A 100 -7.09 1.29 -11.27
CA ASP A 100 -6.94 2.75 -11.35
C ASP A 100 -6.11 3.31 -10.20
N SER A 101 -6.32 2.80 -8.99
CA SER A 101 -5.57 3.21 -7.80
C SER A 101 -4.11 2.79 -7.89
N LEU A 102 -3.82 1.57 -8.35
CA LEU A 102 -2.47 1.09 -8.60
C LEU A 102 -1.76 1.93 -9.67
N LYS A 103 -2.46 2.27 -10.76
CA LYS A 103 -1.91 3.11 -11.83
C LYS A 103 -1.55 4.51 -11.33
N LYS A 104 -2.44 5.15 -10.57
CA LYS A 104 -2.19 6.45 -9.93
C LYS A 104 -0.98 6.38 -9.00
N LEU A 105 -0.91 5.35 -8.17
CA LEU A 105 0.19 5.16 -7.24
C LEU A 105 1.53 4.96 -7.96
N LYS A 106 1.53 4.17 -9.04
CA LYS A 106 2.70 3.97 -9.89
C LYS A 106 3.19 5.30 -10.49
N THR A 107 2.30 6.06 -11.13
CA THR A 107 2.65 7.35 -11.72
C THR A 107 3.21 8.32 -10.68
N TYR A 108 2.58 8.41 -9.51
CA TYR A 108 3.07 9.25 -8.41
C TYR A 108 4.52 8.91 -8.00
N TYR A 109 4.85 7.63 -7.82
CA TYR A 109 6.21 7.22 -7.44
C TYR A 109 7.21 7.34 -8.59
N GLU A 110 6.78 7.18 -9.85
CA GLU A 110 7.63 7.42 -11.02
C GLU A 110 8.03 8.89 -11.13
N GLU A 111 7.07 9.81 -10.96
CA GLU A 111 7.30 11.26 -10.93
C GLU A 111 8.25 11.66 -9.79
N LYS A 112 7.95 11.21 -8.56
CA LYS A 112 8.80 11.47 -7.39
C LYS A 112 10.24 10.98 -7.59
N LYS A 113 10.42 9.81 -8.20
CA LYS A 113 11.75 9.28 -8.51
C LYS A 113 12.50 10.16 -9.50
N GLN A 114 11.82 10.75 -10.49
CA GLN A 114 12.47 11.68 -11.43
C GLN A 114 12.89 12.97 -10.74
N ASP A 115 12.04 13.53 -9.87
CA ASP A 115 12.35 14.72 -9.09
C ASP A 115 13.59 14.50 -8.21
N GLU A 116 13.65 13.36 -7.51
CA GLU A 116 14.81 12.99 -6.69
C GLU A 116 16.10 12.85 -7.52
N ILE A 117 16.01 12.30 -8.73
CA ILE A 117 17.15 12.19 -9.65
C ILE A 117 17.59 13.58 -10.13
N GLN A 118 16.64 14.46 -10.47
CA GLN A 118 16.94 15.81 -10.93
C GLN A 118 17.58 16.66 -9.81
N ASP A 119 17.08 16.51 -8.59
CA ASP A 119 17.64 17.17 -7.41
C ASP A 119 19.06 16.68 -7.11
N LYS A 120 19.31 15.37 -7.19
CA LYS A 120 20.67 14.81 -7.07
C LYS A 120 21.60 15.37 -8.14
N LYS A 121 21.18 15.38 -9.41
CA LYS A 121 21.97 15.97 -10.52
C LYS A 121 22.26 17.45 -10.28
N ARG A 122 21.28 18.25 -9.85
CA ARG A 122 21.46 19.67 -9.53
C ARG A 122 22.50 19.85 -8.41
N LYS A 123 22.38 19.09 -7.33
CA LYS A 123 23.33 19.11 -6.21
C LYS A 123 24.75 18.74 -6.64
N ASP A 124 24.89 17.69 -7.45
CA ASP A 124 26.19 17.25 -7.96
C ASP A 124 26.82 18.28 -8.92
N SER A 125 26.03 18.92 -9.78
CA SER A 125 26.48 20.03 -10.63
C SER A 125 26.95 21.22 -9.80
N ILE A 126 26.23 21.60 -8.74
CA ILE A 126 26.63 22.68 -7.83
C ILE A 126 27.94 22.32 -7.11
N LYS A 127 28.06 21.09 -6.61
CA LYS A 127 29.28 20.59 -5.94
C LYS A 127 30.50 20.61 -6.88
N LYS A 128 30.32 20.28 -8.16
CA LYS A 128 31.39 20.32 -9.16
C LYS A 128 31.84 21.76 -9.49
N LEU A 129 30.93 22.73 -9.41
CA LEU A 129 31.24 24.16 -9.62
C LEU A 129 31.86 24.84 -8.39
N ARG A 130 31.78 24.21 -7.20
CA ARG A 130 32.42 24.68 -5.96
C ARG A 130 33.30 23.60 -5.34
N PRO A 131 34.47 23.28 -5.93
CA PRO A 131 35.34 22.22 -5.40
C PRO A 131 36.01 22.61 -4.07
N ASN A 132 36.06 23.90 -3.73
CA ASN A 132 36.95 24.41 -2.69
C ASN A 132 36.32 25.43 -1.73
N ASP A 133 35.00 25.38 -1.51
CA ASP A 133 34.41 25.99 -0.31
C ASP A 133 34.74 25.10 0.90
N LYS A 134 36.04 24.99 1.23
CA LYS A 134 36.44 24.94 2.62
C LYS A 134 36.01 26.28 3.19
N ILE A 135 34.78 26.35 3.67
CA ILE A 135 34.40 27.38 4.62
C ILE A 135 35.31 27.13 5.82
N GLN A 136 36.49 27.75 5.82
CA GLN A 136 37.12 28.11 7.07
C GLN A 136 36.04 28.90 7.81
N PRO A 137 35.68 28.54 9.05
CA PRO A 137 34.76 29.35 9.82
C PRO A 137 35.43 30.72 9.95
N GLU A 138 35.01 31.66 9.11
CA GLU A 138 35.49 33.03 9.15
C GLU A 138 35.08 33.53 10.53
N LYS A 139 36.07 33.79 11.39
CA LYS A 139 35.88 34.34 12.71
C LYS A 139 35.12 35.65 12.53
N LYS A 140 33.81 35.61 12.75
CA LYS A 140 32.96 36.78 12.75
C LYS A 140 33.35 37.61 13.95
N GLN A 141 34.33 38.50 13.79
CA GLN A 141 34.62 39.54 14.75
C GLN A 141 33.46 40.54 14.67
N ARG A 142 32.37 40.22 15.37
CA ARG A 142 31.33 41.20 15.68
C ARG A 142 31.91 42.07 16.77
N ASP A 143 32.44 43.22 16.37
CA ASP A 143 32.65 44.32 17.29
C ASP A 143 31.31 44.72 17.92
N SER A 144 31.27 44.60 19.24
CA SER A 144 30.55 45.46 20.18
C SER A 144 29.22 46.08 19.74
N MET A 145 28.10 45.44 20.08
CA MET A 145 26.91 46.17 20.52
C MET A 145 26.14 45.36 21.59
N LYS A 146 26.35 45.83 22.82
CA LYS A 146 25.70 45.59 24.12
C LYS A 146 24.47 44.64 24.19
N LEU A 147 24.65 43.63 25.05
CA LEU A 147 23.79 43.17 26.15
C LEU A 147 22.28 43.38 26.03
N ILE A 148 21.54 42.28 25.87
CA ILE A 148 20.41 41.92 26.75
C ILE A 148 20.44 40.39 26.94
N ASP A 149 20.45 39.94 28.19
CA ASP A 149 20.60 38.54 28.63
C ASP A 149 19.31 37.69 28.50
N PRO A 150 19.42 36.34 28.61
CA PRO A 150 18.48 35.38 28.01
C PRO A 150 17.63 34.61 29.04
N VAL A 151 16.44 34.15 28.65
CA VAL A 151 15.67 33.05 29.29
C VAL A 151 14.61 32.61 28.26
N ASN A 152 14.31 31.34 27.92
CA ASN A 152 14.85 30.01 28.21
C ASN A 152 14.11 29.00 27.29
N SER A 153 14.81 27.92 26.93
CA SER A 153 14.39 26.52 26.62
C SER A 153 12.89 26.23 26.39
N SER A 154 12.44 25.53 25.35
CA SER A 154 12.88 24.20 24.90
C SER A 154 12.23 23.83 23.56
N ASN A 155 12.99 23.19 22.68
CA ASN A 155 12.51 22.25 21.65
C ASN A 155 13.34 20.95 21.87
N PRO A 156 13.08 19.78 21.26
CA PRO A 156 11.87 19.23 20.61
C PRO A 156 11.50 17.84 21.17
N GLU A 157 10.37 17.27 20.75
CA GLU A 157 10.32 15.83 20.48
C GLU A 157 9.64 15.59 19.13
N GLU A 158 10.49 15.30 18.15
CA GLU A 158 10.14 14.91 16.79
C GLU A 158 10.21 13.37 16.75
N GLN A 159 9.07 12.72 16.58
CA GLN A 159 8.98 11.26 16.47
C GLN A 159 9.10 10.88 14.99
N PRO A 160 10.03 9.99 14.57
CA PRO A 160 10.18 9.65 13.16
C PRO A 160 9.04 8.77 12.66
N LEU A 161 8.51 9.14 11.49
CA LEU A 161 7.71 8.29 10.61
C LEU A 161 8.51 7.02 10.26
N GLU A 162 8.14 5.89 10.84
CA GLU A 162 8.58 4.57 10.37
C GLU A 162 7.90 4.27 9.02
N ALA A 163 8.65 4.56 7.96
CA ALA A 163 8.75 3.86 6.68
C ALA A 163 7.50 3.16 6.11
N PHE A 164 6.90 3.84 5.11
CA PHE A 164 6.79 3.32 3.75
C PHE A 164 7.41 4.34 2.78
#